data_AF-A0A0G1HX24-F1
#
_entry.id   AF-A0A0G1HX24-F1
#
_cell.length_a   1.000
_cell.length_b   1.000
_cell.length_c   1.000
_cell.angle_alpha   90.00
_cell.angle_beta   90.00
_cell.angle_gamma   90.00
#
_symmetry.space_group_name_H-M   'P 1'
#
loop_
_entity.id
_entity.type
_entity.pdbx_description
1 polymer ?
#
loop_
_entity_poly.entity_id
_entity_poly.type
_entity_poly.pdbx_seq_one_letter_code
_entity_poly.pdbx_strand_id
1 'polypeptide(L)' 'MSKLLLNYSTYLISKSSFLTGIGEIFDFAGSYEQYNTSDTEAEADAKATLLDWLSVGDDLRYALDKFKLEKNRGYEPA' A
#
# COMPACT_ATOMS: atom_id res chain seq x y z
N MET A 1 -4.53 -4.11 9.56
CA MET A 1 -3.85 -3.86 8.27
C MET A 1 -2.46 -3.33 8.60
N SER A 2 -1.38 -3.97 8.14
CA SER A 2 -0.03 -3.51 8.46
C SER A 2 0.18 -2.12 7.85
N LYS A 3 0.98 -1.26 8.50
CA LYS A 3 1.38 0.05 7.93
C LYS A 3 2.10 -0.08 6.57
N LEU A 4 2.61 -1.28 6.26
CA LEU A 4 3.32 -1.57 5.01
C LEU A 4 2.34 -1.70 3.84
N LEU A 5 1.22 -2.42 4.02
CA LEU A 5 0.20 -2.58 2.98
C LEU A 5 -0.37 -1.25 2.48
N LEU A 6 -0.45 -0.23 3.36
CA LEU A 6 -1.00 1.07 3.01
C LEU A 6 -0.01 2.00 2.28
N ASN A 7 1.29 1.69 2.27
CA ASN A 7 2.29 2.58 1.66
C ASN A 7 2.75 2.11 0.28
N TYR A 8 2.61 0.81 -0.01
CA TYR A 8 3.09 0.24 -1.26
C TYR A 8 2.00 0.22 -2.34
N SER A 9 0.84 -0.38 -2.04
CA SER A 9 -0.18 -0.69 -3.06
C SER A 9 -1.03 0.50 -3.51
N THR A 10 -0.91 1.62 -2.80
CA THR A 10 -1.71 2.82 -3.06
C THR A 10 -0.83 3.98 -3.50
N TYR A 11 0.33 3.70 -4.10
CA TYR A 11 1.32 4.74 -4.44
C TYR A 11 0.73 5.89 -5.26
N LEU A 12 -0.11 5.61 -6.25
CA LEU A 12 -0.73 6.64 -7.10
C LEU A 12 -1.95 7.30 -6.45
N ILE A 13 -2.44 6.72 -5.35
CA ILE A 13 -3.57 7.27 -4.60
C ILE A 13 -3.01 8.28 -3.60
N SER A 14 -3.55 9.49 -3.61
CA SER A 14 -3.19 10.48 -2.60
C SER A 14 -3.71 10.09 -1.23
N LYS A 15 -2.99 10.55 -0.21
CA LYS A 15 -3.34 10.22 1.17
C LYS A 15 -4.62 10.95 1.56
N SER A 16 -5.71 10.22 1.72
CA SER A 16 -6.96 10.77 2.22
C SER A 16 -6.87 11.10 3.72
N SER A 17 -7.60 12.14 4.13
CA SER A 17 -7.77 12.51 5.53
C SER A 17 -9.20 12.96 5.79
N PHE A 18 -9.61 13.01 7.05
CA PHE A 18 -10.94 13.45 7.43
C PHE A 18 -11.29 14.84 6.90
N LEU A 19 -10.33 15.78 6.94
CA LEU A 19 -10.53 17.13 6.39
C LEU A 19 -10.61 17.11 4.87
N THR A 20 -9.82 16.26 4.21
CA THR A 20 -9.87 16.08 2.76
C THR A 20 -11.26 15.60 2.32
N GLY A 21 -11.83 14.63 3.04
CA GLY A 21 -13.18 14.13 2.77
C GLY A 21 -14.31 15.14 3.04
N ILE A 22 -14.16 16.05 4.02
CA ILE A 22 -15.10 17.17 4.18
C ILE A 22 -14.99 18.14 2.99
N GLY A 23 -13.76 18.42 2.53
CA GLY A 23 -13.52 19.28 1.37
C GLY A 23 -14.18 18.75 0.09
N GLU A 24 -14.08 17.43 -0.14
CA GLU A 24 -14.69 16.75 -1.30
C GLU A 24 -16.21 16.93 -1.37
N ILE A 25 -16.94 16.99 -0.23
CA ILE A 25 -18.40 17.22 -0.22
C ILE A 25 -18.77 18.57 -0.87
N PHE A 26 -17.88 19.56 -0.79
CA PHE A 26 -18.09 20.90 -1.33
C PHE A 26 -17.38 21.12 -2.68
N ASP A 27 -16.63 20.14 -3.20
CA ASP A 27 -15.90 20.24 -4.48
C ASP A 27 -16.80 19.85 -5.67
N PHE A 28 -17.86 20.62 -5.90
CA PHE A 28 -18.74 20.41 -7.05
C PHE A 28 -18.05 20.63 -8.40
N ALA A 29 -16.88 21.26 -8.42
CA ALA A 29 -16.09 21.53 -9.61
C ALA A 29 -15.08 20.40 -9.95
N GLY A 30 -14.88 19.42 -9.06
CA GLY A 30 -13.93 18.31 -9.27
C GLY A 30 -12.46 18.72 -9.28
N SER A 31 -12.11 19.80 -8.59
CA SER A 31 -10.77 20.38 -8.55
C SER A 31 -9.88 19.85 -7.42
N TYR A 32 -10.46 19.07 -6.51
CA TYR A 32 -9.84 18.62 -5.28
C TYR A 32 -9.12 17.27 -5.42
N GLU A 33 -9.44 16.49 -6.46
CA GLU A 33 -8.74 15.25 -6.76
C GLU A 33 -7.30 15.53 -7.20
N GLN A 34 -6.36 15.34 -6.29
CA GLN A 34 -4.93 15.36 -6.58
C GLN A 34 -4.40 13.95 -6.38
N TYR A 35 -3.98 13.27 -7.45
CA TYR A 35 -3.30 11.97 -7.38
C TYR A 35 -1.79 12.18 -7.18
N ASN A 36 -1.10 11.16 -6.68
CA ASN A 36 0.36 11.19 -6.72
C ASN A 36 0.82 10.96 -8.16
N THR A 37 1.72 11.81 -8.66
CA THR A 37 2.18 11.78 -10.06
C THR A 37 3.69 11.48 -10.15
N SER A 38 4.18 11.31 -11.37
CA SER A 38 5.61 11.26 -11.70
C SER A 38 5.84 12.02 -13.00
N ASP A 39 7.09 12.25 -13.38
CA ASP A 39 7.42 13.10 -14.53
C ASP A 39 6.92 12.49 -15.85
N THR A 40 6.75 11.16 -15.88
CA THR A 40 6.17 10.42 -16.99
C THR A 40 5.22 9.32 -16.52
N GLU A 41 4.26 8.94 -17.37
CA GLU A 41 3.36 7.79 -17.17
C GLU A 41 4.15 6.49 -16.93
N ALA A 42 5.15 6.23 -17.78
CA ALA A 42 5.99 5.04 -17.65
C ALA A 42 6.73 4.96 -16.31
N GLU A 43 7.17 6.11 -15.77
CA GLU A 43 7.78 6.16 -14.44
C GLU A 43 6.75 5.90 -13.33
N ALA A 44 5.54 6.46 -13.45
CA ALA A 44 4.47 6.25 -12.49
C ALA A 44 4.10 4.75 -12.39
N ASP A 45 3.92 4.09 -13.53
CA ASP A 45 3.60 2.66 -13.61
C ASP A 45 4.74 1.78 -13.06
N ALA A 46 5.98 2.10 -13.42
CA ALA A 46 7.15 1.35 -12.95
C ALA A 46 7.29 1.44 -11.42
N LYS A 47 7.10 2.64 -10.85
CA LYS A 47 7.14 2.82 -9.39
C LYS A 47 5.99 2.09 -8.70
N ALA A 48 4.76 2.23 -9.18
CA ALA A 48 3.60 1.56 -8.62
C ALA A 48 3.79 0.03 -8.60
N THR A 49 4.17 -0.55 -9.74
CA THR A 49 4.42 -1.98 -9.89
C THR A 49 5.55 -2.48 -8.97
N LEU A 50 6.65 -1.72 -8.88
CA LEU A 50 7.76 -2.05 -7.98
C LEU A 50 7.29 -2.11 -6.52
N LEU A 51 6.52 -1.11 -6.10
CA LEU A 51 6.02 -1.02 -4.73
C LEU A 51 5.08 -2.19 -4.41
N ASP A 52 4.18 -2.57 -5.33
CA ASP A 52 3.34 -3.76 -5.17
C ASP A 52 4.16 -5.04 -4.94
N TRP A 53 5.22 -5.25 -5.71
CA TRP A 53 6.11 -6.40 -5.53
C TRP A 53 6.88 -6.38 -4.21
N LEU A 54 7.29 -5.20 -3.74
CA LEU A 54 7.92 -5.05 -2.42
C LEU A 54 6.95 -5.44 -1.30
N SER A 55 5.68 -5.06 -1.41
CA SER A 55 4.64 -5.46 -0.45
C SER A 55 4.47 -6.98 -0.40
N VAL A 56 4.37 -7.63 -1.56
CA VAL A 56 4.27 -9.10 -1.64
C VAL A 56 5.51 -9.77 -1.03
N GLY A 57 6.70 -9.24 -1.32
CA GLY A 57 7.95 -9.75 -0.76
C GLY A 57 8.00 -9.65 0.77
N ASP A 58 7.52 -8.55 1.33
CA ASP A 58 7.44 -8.35 2.78
C ASP A 58 6.43 -9.30 3.44
N ASP A 59 5.26 -9.53 2.81
CA ASP A 59 4.26 -10.48 3.30
C ASP A 59 4.80 -11.92 3.28
N LEU A 60 5.51 -12.31 2.22
CA LEU A 60 6.18 -13.62 2.13
C LEU A 60 7.25 -13.79 3.21
N ARG A 61 8.06 -12.75 3.46
CA ARG A 61 9.08 -12.76 4.52
C ARG A 61 8.44 -12.92 5.89
N TYR A 62 7.39 -12.15 6.17
CA TYR A 62 6.63 -12.24 7.42
C TYR A 62 6.02 -13.64 7.62
N ALA A 63 5.40 -14.21 6.59
CA ALA A 63 4.81 -15.54 6.66
C ALA A 63 5.87 -16.62 6.96
N LEU A 64 7.04 -16.53 6.31
CA LEU A 64 8.14 -17.46 6.54
C LEU A 64 8.71 -17.36 7.96
N ASP A 65 8.90 -16.14 8.46
CA ASP A 65 9.40 -15.92 9.81
C ASP A 65 8.42 -16.42 10.87
N LYS A 66 7.11 -16.18 10.67
CA LYS A 66 6.05 -16.73 11.52
C LYS A 66 6.06 -18.26 11.51
N PHE A 67 6.15 -18.89 10.33
CA PHE A 67 6.23 -20.34 10.21
C PHE A 67 7.44 -20.92 10.95
N LYS A 68 8.62 -20.31 10.80
CA LYS A 68 9.84 -20.73 11.52
C LYS A 68 9.67 -20.62 13.03
N LEU A 69 9.06 -19.54 13.52
CA LEU A 69 8.78 -19.34 14.95
C LEU A 69 7.81 -20.40 15.49
N GLU A 70 6.73 -20.70 14.76
CA GLU A 70 5.74 -21.72 15.15
C GLU A 70 6.38 -23.11 15.17
N LYS A 71 7.14 -23.47 14.12
CA LYS A 71 7.89 -24.73 14.07
C LYS A 71 8.87 -24.87 15.23
N ASN A 72 9.63 -23.82 15.55
CA ASN A 72 10.57 -23.82 16.67
C ASN A 72 9.88 -23.95 18.04
N ARG A 73 8.59 -23.60 18.13
CA ARG A 73 7.77 -23.75 19.34
C ARG A 73 7.08 -25.12 19.44
N GLY A 74 7.37 -26.05 18.52
CA GLY A 74 6.79 -27.39 18.49
C GLY A 74 5.35 -27.43 17.98
N TYR A 75 4.90 -26.39 17.27
CA TYR A 75 3.62 -26.43 16.57
C TYR A 75 3.80 -27.21 15.26
N GLU A 76 3.10 -28.34 15.14
CA GLU A 76 2.91 -29.02 13.86
C GLU A 76 1.58 -28.57 13.26
N PRO A 77 1.59 -27.88 12.09
CA PRO A 77 0.35 -27.59 11.39
C PRO A 77 -0.30 -28.91 10.93
N ALA A 78 -1.59 -29.05 11.21
CA ALA A 78 -2.42 -30.19 10.80
C ALA A 78 -2.55 -30.31 9.28
#